data_AF-A7T889-F1
#
_entry.id   AF-A7T889-F1
#
_cell.length_a   1.000
_cell.length_b   1.000
_cell.length_c   1.000
_cell.angle_alpha   90.00
_cell.angle_beta   90.00
_cell.angle_gamma   90.00
#
_symmetry.space_group_name_H-M   'P 1'
#
loop_
_entity.id
_entity.type
_entity.pdbx_description
1 polymer ?
#
loop_
_entity_poly.entity_id
_entity_poly.type
_entity_poly.pdbx_seq_one_letter_code
_entity_poly.pdbx_strand_id
1 'polypeptide(L)' 'CTCPTRYPVQRIADGKYKMGDSKNLIFVRVMRKHVMVRVGGGWDTLDRYFDKHDPCRNHGI' A
#
# COMPACT_ATOMS: atom_id res chain seq x y z
N CYS A 1 3.92 -2.06 -10.19
CA CYS A 1 5.25 -1.45 -10.05
C CYS A 1 6.10 -1.73 -11.28
N THR A 2 6.53 -0.68 -11.98
CA THR A 2 7.45 -0.68 -13.14
C THR A 2 8.76 0.05 -12.82
N CYS A 3 9.00 0.42 -11.55
CA CYS A 3 10.26 1.00 -11.08
C CYS A 3 11.46 0.07 -11.37
N PRO A 4 12.67 0.62 -11.64
CA PRO A 4 13.91 -0.15 -11.69
C PRO A 4 14.15 -0.96 -10.40
N THR A 5 13.87 -0.35 -9.26
CA THR A 5 13.79 -1.01 -7.96
C THR A 5 12.32 -1.09 -7.54
N ARG A 6 11.78 -2.32 -7.43
CA ARG A 6 10.38 -2.53 -7.09
C ARG A 6 10.03 -1.92 -5.73
N TYR A 7 8.88 -1.27 -5.63
CA TYR A 7 8.35 -0.74 -4.37
C TYR A 7 8.22 -1.87 -3.32
N PRO A 8 8.98 -1.81 -2.21
CA PRO A 8 9.00 -2.90 -1.24
C PRO A 8 7.65 -3.14 -0.56
N VAL A 9 7.24 -4.40 -0.47
CA VAL A 9 6.07 -4.84 0.29
C VAL A 9 6.44 -6.10 1.07
N GLN A 10 6.36 -6.01 2.41
CA GLN A 10 6.70 -7.13 3.29
C GLN A 10 5.50 -7.47 4.18
N ARG A 11 5.04 -8.73 4.13
CA ARG A 11 4.06 -9.25 5.10
C ARG A 11 4.76 -9.48 6.44
N ILE A 12 4.18 -8.92 7.51
CA ILE A 12 4.69 -9.09 8.87
C ILE A 12 3.83 -10.08 9.65
N ALA A 13 2.51 -9.98 9.49
CA ALA A 13 1.53 -10.89 10.08
C ALA A 13 0.24 -10.85 9.26
N ASP A 14 -0.77 -11.61 9.66
CA ASP A 14 -2.08 -11.56 9.02
C ASP A 14 -2.66 -10.15 9.05
N GLY A 15 -2.98 -9.66 7.85
CA GLY A 15 -3.49 -8.30 7.66
C GLY A 15 -2.51 -7.18 8.02
N LYS A 16 -1.20 -7.44 8.23
CA LYS A 16 -0.21 -6.42 8.60
C LYS A 16 1.01 -6.45 7.68
N TYR A 17 1.31 -5.31 7.06
CA TYR A 17 2.34 -5.18 6.04
C TYR A 17 3.23 -3.95 6.29
N LYS A 18 4.51 -4.03 5.92
CA LYS A 18 5.35 -2.84 5.71
C LYS A 18 5.33 -2.50 4.22
N MET A 19 5.17 -1.22 3.91
CA MET A 19 5.08 -0.68 2.55
C MET A 19 6.16 0.37 2.34
N GLY A 20 6.97 0.24 1.30
CA GLY A 20 8.12 1.09 1.03
C GLY A 20 9.17 1.03 2.14
N ASP A 21 9.87 2.15 2.34
CA ASP A 21 10.85 2.32 3.42
C ASP A 21 10.21 2.76 4.75
N SER A 22 8.86 2.77 4.81
CA SER A 22 8.15 3.17 6.02
C SER A 22 8.35 2.16 7.14
N LYS A 23 8.62 2.67 8.35
CA LYS A 23 8.63 1.86 9.58
C LYS A 23 7.22 1.52 10.08
N ASN A 24 6.18 2.13 9.51
CA ASN A 24 4.81 1.96 9.95
C ASN A 24 4.21 0.64 9.43
N LEU A 25 3.45 -0.04 10.31
CA LEU A 25 2.64 -1.19 9.91
C LEU A 25 1.33 -0.71 9.30
N ILE A 26 1.06 -1.18 8.08
CA ILE A 26 -0.18 -0.92 7.36
C ILE A 26 -1.10 -2.11 7.55
N PHE A 27 -2.32 -1.83 8.00
CA PHE A 27 -3.35 -2.85 8.13
C PHE A 27 -4.07 -3.04 6.81
N VAL A 28 -4.21 -4.29 6.38
CA VAL A 28 -4.85 -4.69 5.14
C VAL A 28 -6.03 -5.61 5.45
N ARG A 29 -7.17 -5.37 4.80
CA ARG A 29 -8.34 -6.24 4.89
C ARG A 29 -8.93 -6.47 3.51
N VAL A 30 -9.62 -7.59 3.35
CA VAL A 30 -10.42 -7.88 2.15
C VAL A 30 -11.88 -7.60 2.47
N MET A 31 -12.54 -6.80 1.65
CA MET A 31 -13.97 -6.52 1.74
C MET A 31 -14.61 -6.84 0.40
N ARG A 32 -15.38 -7.94 0.35
CA ARG A 32 -15.90 -8.52 -0.88
C ARG A 32 -14.75 -8.81 -1.85
N LYS A 33 -14.69 -8.10 -2.99
CA LYS A 33 -13.65 -8.20 -4.02
C LYS A 33 -12.57 -7.11 -3.93
N HIS A 34 -12.64 -6.24 -2.92
CA HIS A 34 -11.74 -5.10 -2.78
C HIS A 34 -10.72 -5.37 -1.67
N VAL A 35 -9.45 -5.14 -1.98
CA VAL A 35 -8.38 -5.09 -0.99
C VAL A 35 -8.26 -3.66 -0.50
N MET A 36 -8.30 -3.49 0.82
CA MET A 36 -8.37 -2.19 1.49
C MET A 36 -7.18 -2.03 2.43
N VAL A 37 -6.65 -0.82 2.53
CA VAL A 37 -5.57 -0.46 3.45
C VAL A 37 -6.04 0.58 4.46
N ARG A 38 -5.54 0.51 5.70
CA ARG A 38 -5.80 1.49 6.73
C ARG A 38 -4.97 2.75 6.47
N VAL A 39 -5.63 3.90 6.50
CA VAL A 39 -5.02 5.24 6.38
C VAL A 39 -5.52 6.13 7.53
N GLY A 40 -4.94 7.31 7.72
CA GLY A 40 -5.26 8.20 8.86
C GLY A 40 -6.76 8.49 9.03
N GLY A 41 -7.49 8.70 7.92
CA GLY A 41 -8.93 9.00 7.93
C GLY A 41 -9.88 7.80 7.80
N GLY A 42 -9.38 6.56 7.74
CA GLY A 42 -10.22 5.38 7.56
C GLY A 42 -9.60 4.29 6.70
N TRP A 43 -10.31 3.87 5.66
CA TRP A 43 -9.87 2.80 4.75
C TRP A 43 -9.91 3.30 3.31
N ASP A 44 -8.84 3.06 2.56
CA ASP A 44 -8.77 3.30 1.12
C ASP A 44 -8.51 1.97 0.39
N THR A 45 -8.69 1.94 -0.92
CA THR A 45 -8.33 0.77 -1.72
C THR A 45 -6.80 0.62 -1.81
N LEU A 46 -6.32 -0.62 -1.89
CA LEU A 46 -4.89 -0.90 -2.09
C LEU A 46 -4.34 -0.26 -3.37
N ASP A 47 -5.18 -0.17 -4.40
CA ASP A 47 -4.79 0.43 -5.68
C ASP A 47 -4.51 1.93 -5.55
N ARG A 48 -5.47 2.71 -4.98
CA ARG A 48 -5.28 4.14 -4.68
C ARG A 48 -4.12 4.40 -3.73
N TYR A 49 -3.84 3.47 -2.83
CA TYR A 49 -2.66 3.56 -1.97
C TYR A 49 -1.38 3.54 -2.80
N PHE A 50 -1.25 2.59 -3.73
CA PHE A 50 -0.08 2.51 -4.60
C PHE A 50 0.02 3.67 -5.58
N ASP A 51 -1.08 4.24 -6.08
CA ASP A 51 -1.01 5.45 -6.91
C ASP A 51 -0.31 6.61 -6.20
N LYS A 52 -0.42 6.72 -4.87
CA LYS A 52 0.21 7.77 -4.07
C LYS A 52 1.61 7.43 -3.57
N HIS A 53 1.95 6.15 -3.47
CA HIS A 53 3.17 5.70 -2.77
C HIS A 53 4.16 4.93 -3.64
N ASP A 54 3.73 4.24 -4.70
CA ASP A 54 4.63 3.56 -5.65
C ASP A 54 5.19 4.61 -6.62
N PRO A 55 6.51 4.91 -6.63
CA PRO A 55 7.07 6.03 -7.40
C PRO A 55 6.78 5.99 -8.90
N CYS A 56 6.63 4.80 -9.51
CA CYS A 56 6.29 4.69 -10.92
C CYS A 56 4.81 4.89 -11.23
N ARG A 57 3.93 4.90 -10.20
CA ARG A 57 2.50 5.18 -10.33
C ARG A 57 2.15 6.59 -9.87
N ASN A 58 2.97 7.17 -9.00
CA ASN A 58 2.87 8.54 -8.57
C ASN A 58 3.34 9.48 -9.70
N HIS A 59 2.49 9.65 -10.72
CA HIS A 59 2.67 10.56 -11.85
C HIS A 59 2.52 12.02 -11.39
N GLY A 60 3.42 12.48 -10.51
CA GLY A 60 3.35 13.79 -9.84
C GLY A 60 2.71 14.88 -10.70
N ILE A 61 1.65 15.49 -10.16
CA ILE A 61 1.29 16.86 -10.48
C ILE A 61 2.21 17.76 -9.68
#